data_AF-A0A9W3HKB8-F1
#
_entry.id   AF-A0A9W3HKB8-F1
#
_cell.length_a   1.000
_cell.length_b   1.000
_cell.length_c   1.000
_cell.angle_alpha   90.00
_cell.angle_beta   90.00
_cell.angle_gamma   90.00
#
_symmetry.space_group_name_H-M   'P 1'
#
loop_
_entity.id
_entity.type
_entity.pdbx_description
1 polymer ?
#
loop_
_entity_poly.entity_id
_entity_poly.type
_entity_poly.pdbx_seq_one_letter_code
_entity_poly.pdbx_strand_id
1 'polypeptide(L)'
;MQGLLLLIFAKYQHLPFIQILSTKSTPTGLFGYWGNKGGVNIFLKLYGYYVSIINCHLPPHMANNDQRLEHFDRILEMQNFEAQDIPNILDHDLILWFGDMNFRIEDFGLHFVRESIKNQFYSDLWEKDQLSIAKRHDLLLREFQEGPLLFPPTYKFDKNSNTYDTSEKKRKPAWTDRILWRLKRQPQGGFHTPRLSAPHFSLFLRSYVSHMMYSISDHKPVTATFELELKPLVSAPLITLLPEGLCTMENDLLISYFLTTDFPSSPWDWIGLYKVGLRHINDYVSYVWVGDNQVSFSDELIQVYINISDIPETEEQFLLFYYSNNLHSVVGISKPFKIQPRSFFQEDPLDAAQPQI
;
A
#
# COMPACT_ATOMS: atom_id res chain seq x y z
N MET A 1 17.21 -5.64 -9.67
CA MET A 1 17.63 -4.70 -8.63
C MET A 1 17.77 -5.47 -7.33
N GLN A 2 18.89 -5.34 -6.61
CA GLN A 2 19.12 -6.05 -5.35
C GLN A 2 19.06 -5.08 -4.17
N GLY A 3 18.47 -5.50 -3.05
CA GLY A 3 18.50 -4.76 -1.77
C GLY A 3 17.46 -3.65 -1.60
N LEU A 4 16.46 -3.54 -2.48
CA LEU A 4 15.30 -2.68 -2.30
C LEU A 4 14.05 -3.54 -2.16
N LEU A 5 13.25 -3.25 -1.13
CA LEU A 5 12.00 -3.92 -0.81
C LEU A 5 10.93 -2.86 -0.53
N LEU A 6 9.75 -3.04 -1.10
CA LEU A 6 8.59 -2.23 -0.82
C LEU A 6 7.41 -3.17 -0.55
N LEU A 7 6.78 -3.00 0.60
CA LEU A 7 5.64 -3.79 1.04
C LEU A 7 4.50 -2.83 1.41
N ILE A 8 3.28 -3.20 1.04
CA ILE A 8 2.05 -2.49 1.41
C ILE A 8 1.15 -3.47 2.15
N PHE A 9 0.59 -2.99 3.26
CA PHE A 9 -0.40 -3.70 4.04
C PHE A 9 -1.65 -2.84 4.15
N ALA A 10 -2.81 -3.46 4.03
CA ALA A 10 -4.11 -2.79 4.15
C ALA A 10 -5.01 -3.59 5.08
N LYS A 11 -5.87 -2.90 5.84
CA LYS A 11 -6.97 -3.57 6.55
C LYS A 11 -7.93 -4.15 5.52
N TYR A 12 -8.44 -5.36 5.75
CA TYR A 12 -9.26 -6.08 4.77
C TYR A 12 -10.45 -5.27 4.27
N GLN A 13 -11.08 -4.45 5.12
CA GLN A 13 -12.21 -3.58 4.77
C GLN A 13 -11.94 -2.61 3.60
N HIS A 14 -10.67 -2.32 3.30
CA HIS A 14 -10.28 -1.41 2.22
C HIS A 14 -9.97 -2.15 0.91
N LEU A 15 -9.75 -3.47 0.94
CA LEU A 15 -9.33 -4.24 -0.23
C LEU A 15 -10.27 -4.11 -1.43
N PRO A 16 -11.62 -4.10 -1.28
CA PRO A 16 -12.55 -3.91 -2.41
C PRO A 16 -12.37 -2.59 -3.16
N PHE A 17 -11.72 -1.61 -2.52
CA PHE A 17 -11.49 -0.26 -3.03
C PHE A 17 -10.03 -0.03 -3.43
N ILE A 18 -9.19 -1.08 -3.38
CA ILE A 18 -7.80 -1.07 -3.85
C ILE A 18 -7.76 -1.86 -5.16
N GLN A 19 -7.64 -1.14 -6.27
CA GLN A 19 -7.62 -1.71 -7.62
C GLN A 19 -6.30 -1.42 -8.32
N ILE A 20 -6.06 -2.12 -9.43
CA ILE A 20 -4.90 -1.92 -10.32
C ILE A 20 -3.57 -1.95 -9.57
N LEU A 21 -3.22 -3.11 -9.03
CA LEU A 21 -1.95 -3.28 -8.34
C LEU A 21 -0.85 -3.59 -9.38
N SER A 22 -0.15 -2.55 -9.82
CA SER A 22 0.99 -2.70 -10.72
C SER A 22 2.28 -2.36 -10.01
N THR A 23 3.35 -3.08 -10.32
CA THR A 23 4.66 -2.86 -9.69
C THR A 23 5.70 -2.58 -10.76
N LYS A 24 6.59 -1.62 -10.48
CA LYS A 24 7.67 -1.29 -11.41
C LYS A 24 9.01 -1.15 -10.70
N SER A 25 10.07 -1.63 -11.35
CA SER A 25 11.45 -1.55 -10.87
C SER A 25 12.28 -0.74 -11.86
N THR A 26 12.91 0.33 -11.39
CA THR A 26 13.78 1.21 -12.18
C THR A 26 15.22 1.07 -11.71
N PRO A 27 16.05 0.23 -12.36
CA PRO A 27 17.48 0.19 -12.06
C PRO A 27 18.15 1.48 -12.55
N THR A 28 19.06 2.03 -11.75
CA THR A 28 19.88 3.19 -12.11
C THR A 28 21.35 3.01 -11.75
N GLY A 29 21.78 1.78 -11.43
CA GLY A 29 23.17 1.48 -11.09
C GLY A 29 24.14 1.62 -12.28
N LEU A 30 25.28 0.95 -12.22
CA LEU A 30 26.29 0.90 -13.29
C LEU A 30 25.63 0.78 -14.68
N PHE A 31 25.97 1.75 -15.56
CA PHE A 31 25.45 1.90 -16.93
C PHE A 31 23.92 2.05 -17.05
N GLY A 32 23.21 2.37 -15.97
CA GLY A 32 21.76 2.53 -15.94
C GLY A 32 20.95 1.22 -15.91
N TYR A 33 21.60 0.06 -15.78
CA TYR A 33 20.92 -1.25 -15.83
C TYR A 33 21.36 -2.24 -14.75
N TRP A 34 22.54 -2.07 -14.13
CA TRP A 34 23.14 -3.05 -13.22
C TRP A 34 23.47 -2.48 -11.85
N GLY A 35 23.07 -3.13 -10.77
CA GLY A 35 23.47 -2.77 -9.40
C GLY A 35 22.32 -2.67 -8.39
N ASN A 36 22.61 -2.01 -7.27
CA ASN A 36 21.73 -1.88 -6.10
C ASN A 36 21.16 -0.45 -5.92
N LYS A 37 21.13 0.35 -7.00
CA LYS A 37 20.60 1.71 -7.02
C LYS A 37 19.43 1.79 -7.98
N GLY A 38 18.44 2.59 -7.62
CA GLY A 38 17.20 2.70 -8.36
C GLY A 38 15.99 2.96 -7.46
N GLY A 39 14.82 2.66 -8.00
CA GLY A 39 13.55 2.78 -7.29
C GLY A 39 12.59 1.66 -7.64
N VAL A 40 11.85 1.18 -6.63
CA VAL A 40 10.70 0.29 -6.79
C VAL A 40 9.43 1.08 -6.50
N ASN A 41 8.41 0.91 -7.34
CA ASN A 41 7.12 1.59 -7.23
C ASN A 41 6.01 0.55 -7.15
N ILE A 42 5.04 0.78 -6.26
CA ILE A 42 3.73 0.16 -6.34
C ILE A 42 2.73 1.25 -6.69
N PHE A 43 2.03 1.02 -7.79
CA PHE A 43 0.91 1.81 -8.25
C PHE A 43 -0.39 1.12 -7.87
N LEU A 44 -1.35 1.90 -7.39
CA LEU A 44 -2.69 1.44 -7.07
C LEU A 44 -3.74 2.54 -7.25
N LYS A 45 -4.98 2.13 -7.50
CA LYS A 45 -6.17 2.96 -7.31
C LYS A 45 -6.72 2.72 -5.91
N LEU A 46 -6.81 3.76 -5.10
CA LEU A 46 -7.41 3.74 -3.76
C LEU A 46 -8.68 4.59 -3.77
N TYR A 47 -9.85 3.96 -3.58
CA TYR A 47 -11.15 4.66 -3.61
C TYR A 47 -11.41 5.46 -4.90
N GLY A 48 -10.81 5.01 -6.01
CA GLY A 48 -10.85 5.67 -7.32
C GLY A 48 -9.73 6.69 -7.58
N TYR A 49 -8.90 7.01 -6.59
CA TYR A 49 -7.75 7.91 -6.74
C TYR A 49 -6.49 7.15 -7.10
N TYR A 50 -5.69 7.69 -8.01
CA TYR A 50 -4.41 7.11 -8.41
C TYR A 50 -3.32 7.44 -7.39
N VAL A 51 -2.67 6.42 -6.84
CA VAL A 51 -1.62 6.54 -5.82
C VAL A 51 -0.36 5.79 -6.27
N SER A 52 0.78 6.48 -6.22
CA SER A 52 2.11 5.87 -6.40
C SER A 52 2.88 5.88 -5.09
N ILE A 53 3.51 4.75 -4.77
CA ILE A 53 4.32 4.56 -3.57
C ILE A 53 5.70 4.07 -4.00
N ILE A 54 6.70 4.91 -3.83
CA ILE A 54 8.06 4.70 -4.35
C ILE A 54 9.04 4.55 -3.18
N ASN A 55 9.82 3.47 -3.21
CA ASN A 55 11.02 3.31 -2.39
C ASN A 55 12.27 3.39 -3.27
N CYS A 56 13.26 4.21 -2.91
CA CYS A 56 14.50 4.34 -3.67
C CYS A 56 15.78 4.17 -2.84
N HIS A 57 16.88 3.92 -3.56
CA HIS A 57 18.23 3.95 -3.03
C HIS A 57 19.10 4.68 -4.05
N LEU A 58 19.47 5.92 -3.74
CA LEU A 58 20.18 6.82 -4.65
C LEU A 58 21.70 6.78 -4.43
N PRO A 59 22.51 7.31 -5.36
CA PRO A 59 23.97 7.23 -5.30
C PRO A 59 24.56 7.83 -4.01
N PRO A 60 25.49 7.11 -3.35
CA PRO A 60 26.12 7.58 -2.12
C PRO A 60 27.20 8.62 -2.41
N HIS A 61 27.81 9.14 -1.35
CA HIS A 61 28.88 10.14 -1.35
C HIS A 61 28.45 11.58 -1.62
N MET A 62 29.17 12.52 -1.00
CA MET A 62 28.87 13.96 -1.03
C MET A 62 28.89 14.54 -2.45
N ALA A 63 29.86 14.14 -3.26
CA ALA A 63 30.07 14.66 -4.63
C ALA A 63 29.01 14.23 -5.65
N ASN A 64 28.24 13.16 -5.39
CA ASN A 64 27.32 12.60 -6.37
C ASN A 64 25.92 13.26 -6.32
N ASN A 65 25.87 14.57 -6.05
CA ASN A 65 24.58 15.27 -5.92
C ASN A 65 23.82 15.28 -7.24
N ASP A 66 24.47 15.69 -8.33
CA ASP A 66 23.85 15.76 -9.66
C ASP A 66 23.38 14.37 -10.12
N GLN A 67 24.15 13.32 -9.81
CA GLN A 67 23.76 11.94 -10.10
C GLN A 67 22.51 11.50 -9.32
N ARG A 68 22.32 11.98 -8.08
CA ARG A 68 21.08 11.71 -7.33
C ARG A 68 19.88 12.38 -8.00
N LEU A 69 20.03 13.60 -8.49
CA LEU A 69 18.98 14.32 -9.21
C LEU A 69 18.64 13.61 -10.53
N GLU A 70 19.65 13.22 -11.31
CA GLU A 70 19.44 12.44 -12.54
C GLU A 70 18.70 11.10 -12.26
N HIS A 71 19.06 10.41 -11.19
CA HIS A 71 18.38 9.16 -10.81
C HIS A 71 16.94 9.42 -10.33
N PHE A 72 16.68 10.55 -9.68
CA PHE A 72 15.34 10.96 -9.29
C PHE A 72 14.48 11.15 -10.55
N ASP A 73 14.94 11.95 -11.50
CA ASP A 73 14.22 12.20 -12.76
C ASP A 73 13.99 10.91 -13.54
N ARG A 74 15.03 10.08 -13.67
CA ARG A 74 14.94 8.77 -14.33
C ARG A 74 13.89 7.87 -13.70
N ILE A 75 13.82 7.83 -12.37
CA ILE A 75 12.79 7.05 -11.67
C ILE A 75 11.41 7.56 -12.08
N LEU A 76 11.13 8.87 -12.06
CA LEU A 76 9.82 9.40 -12.46
C LEU A 76 9.46 9.11 -13.92
N GLU A 77 10.39 9.38 -14.85
CA GLU A 77 10.17 9.21 -16.29
C GLU A 77 9.86 7.75 -16.65
N MET A 78 10.55 6.82 -15.98
CA MET A 78 10.35 5.39 -16.22
C MET A 78 9.07 4.84 -15.59
N GLN A 79 8.16 5.63 -15.01
CA GLN A 79 6.92 5.08 -14.41
C GLN A 79 5.77 4.86 -15.40
N ASN A 80 5.91 5.20 -16.68
CA ASN A 80 4.85 4.99 -17.67
C ASN A 80 4.58 3.48 -17.90
N PHE A 81 3.31 3.06 -17.88
CA PHE A 81 2.90 1.70 -18.18
C PHE A 81 2.31 1.64 -19.59
N GLU A 82 3.04 1.09 -20.55
CA GLU A 82 2.58 1.05 -21.96
C GLU A 82 1.40 0.08 -22.20
N ALA A 83 1.15 -0.85 -21.27
CA ALA A 83 0.18 -1.93 -21.44
C ALA A 83 -1.17 -1.71 -20.70
N GLN A 84 -1.31 -0.63 -19.93
CA GLN A 84 -2.52 -0.31 -19.18
C GLN A 84 -2.82 1.18 -19.36
N ASP A 85 -4.10 1.57 -19.41
CA ASP A 85 -4.56 2.98 -19.41
C ASP A 85 -4.28 3.66 -18.04
N ILE A 86 -3.04 3.60 -17.59
CA ILE A 86 -2.53 4.22 -16.38
C ILE A 86 -1.98 5.59 -16.75
N PRO A 87 -2.47 6.68 -16.13
CA PRO A 87 -1.92 8.01 -16.33
C PRO A 87 -0.43 8.08 -15.99
N ASN A 88 0.26 9.09 -16.54
CA ASN A 88 1.63 9.41 -16.14
C ASN A 88 1.71 9.61 -14.62
N ILE A 89 2.83 9.25 -14.00
CA ILE A 89 2.98 9.36 -12.54
C ILE A 89 2.74 10.78 -12.02
N LEU A 90 3.11 11.81 -12.78
CA LEU A 90 2.89 13.20 -12.38
C LEU A 90 1.41 13.59 -12.39
N ASP A 91 0.55 12.79 -13.04
CA ASP A 91 -0.90 12.92 -13.05
C ASP A 91 -1.59 12.12 -11.94
N HIS A 92 -0.84 11.35 -11.13
CA HIS A 92 -1.41 10.62 -9.99
C HIS A 92 -1.81 11.60 -8.88
N ASP A 93 -2.88 11.28 -8.17
CA ASP A 93 -3.49 12.13 -7.14
C ASP A 93 -2.57 12.26 -5.92
N LEU A 94 -1.90 11.17 -5.54
CA LEU A 94 -0.93 11.13 -4.45
C LEU A 94 0.32 10.35 -4.87
N ILE A 95 1.49 10.95 -4.63
CA ILE A 95 2.78 10.27 -4.71
C ILE A 95 3.41 10.29 -3.32
N LEU A 96 3.72 9.12 -2.78
CA LEU A 96 4.58 8.94 -1.61
C LEU A 96 5.94 8.45 -2.10
N TRP A 97 7.02 9.15 -1.78
CA TRP A 97 8.36 8.77 -2.22
C TRP A 97 9.34 8.84 -1.07
N PHE A 98 9.91 7.70 -0.71
CA PHE A 98 10.84 7.57 0.39
C PHE A 98 12.01 6.66 0.05
N GLY A 99 12.95 6.55 0.99
CA GLY A 99 14.07 5.61 0.93
C GLY A 99 15.39 6.25 1.33
N ASP A 100 16.49 5.56 1.03
CA ASP A 100 17.85 6.09 1.18
C ASP A 100 18.17 6.98 -0.03
N MET A 101 17.74 8.24 0.07
CA MET A 101 17.99 9.26 -0.95
C MET A 101 19.44 9.76 -0.93
N ASN A 102 20.23 9.40 0.08
CA ASN A 102 21.68 9.63 0.14
C ASN A 102 22.15 11.10 0.03
N PHE A 103 21.25 12.09 0.13
CA PHE A 103 21.62 13.51 0.20
C PHE A 103 22.44 13.80 1.45
N ARG A 104 23.40 14.72 1.33
CA ARG A 104 24.38 15.04 2.38
C ARG A 104 24.26 16.48 2.81
N ILE A 105 24.83 16.78 3.98
CA ILE A 105 25.09 18.15 4.39
C ILE A 105 26.39 18.59 3.70
N GLU A 106 26.37 19.65 2.91
CA GLU A 106 27.57 20.26 2.30
C GLU A 106 28.11 21.42 3.15
N ASP A 107 29.25 22.00 2.77
CA ASP A 107 29.92 23.19 3.32
C ASP A 107 30.29 23.25 4.81
N PHE A 108 29.50 22.67 5.72
CA PHE A 108 29.81 22.61 7.14
C PHE A 108 30.87 21.55 7.45
N GLY A 109 31.87 21.95 8.24
CA GLY A 109 32.87 21.05 8.80
C GLY A 109 32.27 20.05 9.80
N LEU A 110 32.92 18.90 9.96
CA LEU A 110 32.45 17.82 10.84
C LEU A 110 32.21 18.28 12.28
N HIS A 111 33.07 19.16 12.81
CA HIS A 111 32.94 19.70 14.17
C HIS A 111 31.65 20.49 14.35
N PHE A 112 31.35 21.41 13.43
CA PHE A 112 30.14 22.22 13.46
C PHE A 112 28.88 21.36 13.40
N VAL A 113 28.86 20.37 12.50
CA VAL A 113 27.73 19.43 12.38
C VAL A 113 27.52 18.65 13.70
N ARG A 114 28.59 18.13 14.30
CA ARG A 114 28.49 17.38 15.56
C ARG A 114 28.00 18.25 16.73
N GLU A 115 28.48 19.49 16.82
CA GLU A 115 28.05 20.41 17.87
C GLU A 115 26.58 20.83 17.70
N SER A 116 26.15 21.09 16.46
CA SER A 116 24.75 21.37 16.14
C SER A 116 23.83 20.20 16.51
N ILE A 117 24.25 18.96 16.22
CA ILE A 117 23.50 17.76 16.60
C ILE A 117 23.43 17.59 18.12
N LYS A 118 24.55 17.79 18.83
CA LYS A 118 24.64 17.68 20.28
C LYS A 118 23.72 18.67 21.00
N ASN A 119 23.62 19.89 20.47
CA ASN A 119 22.76 20.94 21.00
C ASN A 119 21.33 20.90 20.43
N GLN A 120 21.01 19.91 19.58
CA GLN A 120 19.71 19.75 18.91
C GLN A 120 19.32 20.94 18.02
N PHE A 121 20.29 21.71 17.55
CA PHE A 121 20.10 22.81 16.59
C PHE A 121 20.10 22.25 15.16
N TYR A 122 19.13 21.39 14.85
CA TYR A 122 19.04 20.74 13.55
C TYR A 122 18.71 21.71 12.41
N SER A 123 17.91 22.74 12.70
CA SER A 123 17.51 23.78 11.74
C SER A 123 18.69 24.46 11.07
N ASP A 124 19.77 24.68 11.82
CA ASP A 124 20.97 25.37 11.36
C ASP A 124 21.70 24.59 10.25
N LEU A 125 21.42 23.29 10.14
CA LEU A 125 22.01 22.42 9.14
C LEU A 125 21.20 22.38 7.82
N TRP A 126 19.92 22.79 7.83
CA TRP A 126 19.03 22.64 6.68
C TRP A 126 19.44 23.49 5.48
N GLU A 127 20.04 24.66 5.71
CA GLU A 127 20.51 25.51 4.62
C GLU A 127 21.54 24.82 3.73
N LYS A 128 22.29 23.88 4.32
CA LYS A 128 23.33 23.09 3.66
C LYS A 128 22.96 21.62 3.44
N ASP A 129 21.71 21.23 3.70
CA ASP A 129 21.20 19.92 3.30
C ASP A 129 20.93 19.91 1.79
N GLN A 130 21.58 19.02 1.06
CA GLN A 130 21.51 18.97 -0.41
C GLN A 130 20.11 18.79 -0.95
N LEU A 131 19.24 18.00 -0.29
CA LEU A 131 17.85 17.87 -0.72
C LEU A 131 17.07 19.17 -0.51
N SER A 132 17.26 19.81 0.65
CA SER A 132 16.67 21.11 0.95
C SER A 132 17.11 22.19 -0.04
N ILE A 133 18.38 22.20 -0.44
CA ILE A 133 18.91 23.07 -1.50
C ILE A 133 18.26 22.73 -2.84
N ALA A 134 18.26 21.45 -3.24
CA ALA A 134 17.71 21.01 -4.52
C ALA A 134 16.24 21.43 -4.67
N LYS A 135 15.41 21.23 -3.65
CA LYS A 135 13.99 21.66 -3.65
C LYS A 135 13.79 23.17 -3.81
N ARG A 136 14.77 24.00 -3.44
CA ARG A 136 14.71 25.46 -3.66
C ARG A 136 14.99 25.83 -5.12
N HIS A 137 15.80 25.07 -5.83
CA HIS A 137 16.23 25.42 -7.20
C HIS A 137 15.52 24.63 -8.30
N ASP A 138 15.19 23.38 -8.04
CA ASP A 138 14.54 22.47 -8.97
C ASP A 138 13.01 22.59 -8.90
N LEU A 139 12.37 22.79 -10.05
CA LEU A 139 10.93 23.04 -10.15
C LEU A 139 10.08 21.81 -9.81
N LEU A 140 10.54 20.62 -10.19
CA LEU A 140 9.83 19.36 -10.00
C LEU A 140 9.94 18.90 -8.55
N LEU A 141 11.13 18.93 -7.98
CA LEU A 141 11.38 18.62 -6.58
C LEU A 141 10.65 19.60 -5.63
N ARG A 142 10.45 20.85 -6.05
CA ARG A 142 9.65 21.83 -5.28
C ARG A 142 8.18 21.43 -5.18
N GLU A 143 7.66 20.59 -6.07
CA GLU A 143 6.29 20.08 -5.97
C GLU A 143 6.13 19.03 -4.86
N PHE A 144 7.23 18.40 -4.45
CA PHE A 144 7.24 17.46 -3.33
C PHE A 144 7.37 18.20 -2.00
N GLN A 145 6.50 17.86 -1.06
CA GLN A 145 6.51 18.31 0.32
C GLN A 145 7.34 17.35 1.19
N GLU A 146 7.84 17.87 2.31
CA GLU A 146 8.57 17.09 3.33
C GLU A 146 8.27 17.70 4.71
N GLY A 147 8.26 16.87 5.75
CA GLY A 147 8.12 17.34 7.13
C GLY A 147 9.41 17.98 7.64
N PRO A 148 9.35 18.82 8.70
CA PRO A 148 10.56 19.38 9.30
C PRO A 148 11.43 18.26 9.90
N LEU A 149 12.74 18.33 9.67
CA LEU A 149 13.72 17.37 10.20
C LEU A 149 14.04 17.70 11.67
N LEU A 150 13.10 17.37 12.56
CA LEU A 150 13.19 17.60 14.01
C LEU A 150 13.89 16.46 14.77
N PHE A 151 14.64 15.62 14.05
CA PHE A 151 15.35 14.47 14.58
C PHE A 151 16.79 14.47 14.06
N PRO A 152 17.75 13.85 14.76
CA PRO A 152 19.15 13.90 14.37
C PRO A 152 19.41 13.18 13.03
N PRO A 153 20.47 13.53 12.29
CA PRO A 153 20.88 12.85 11.07
C PRO A 153 20.94 11.33 11.22
N THR A 154 20.37 10.60 10.27
CA THR A 154 20.13 9.16 10.36
C THR A 154 21.30 8.29 9.89
N TYR A 155 22.36 8.91 9.36
CA TYR A 155 23.56 8.26 8.87
C TYR A 155 24.78 9.12 9.23
N LYS A 156 25.98 8.59 9.47
CA LYS A 156 26.38 7.17 9.58
C LYS A 156 26.72 6.84 11.03
N PHE A 157 26.18 5.74 11.54
CA PHE A 157 26.46 5.23 12.87
C PHE A 157 27.47 4.07 12.86
N ASP A 158 28.15 3.86 13.96
CA ASP A 158 28.80 2.59 14.25
C ASP A 158 27.72 1.53 14.50
N LYS A 159 27.90 0.31 13.98
CA LYS A 159 26.93 -0.77 14.17
C LYS A 159 26.79 -1.12 15.65
N ASN A 160 25.57 -1.48 16.04
CA ASN A 160 25.15 -1.76 17.41
C ASN A 160 25.34 -0.57 18.37
N SER A 161 25.36 0.66 17.84
CA SER A 161 25.57 1.88 18.61
C SER A 161 24.71 3.06 18.14
N ASN A 162 24.66 4.11 18.98
CA ASN A 162 24.17 5.44 18.64
C ASN A 162 25.33 6.45 18.45
N THR A 163 26.57 5.97 18.46
CA THR A 163 27.76 6.77 18.16
C THR A 163 27.90 6.92 16.65
N TYR A 164 28.09 8.16 16.18
CA TYR A 164 28.39 8.44 14.78
C TYR A 164 29.80 7.95 14.40
N ASP A 165 29.95 7.54 13.14
CA ASP A 165 31.12 6.88 12.53
C ASP A 165 32.47 7.28 13.17
N THR A 166 33.05 6.33 13.93
CA THR A 166 34.37 6.45 14.54
C THR A 166 35.49 5.84 13.69
N SER A 167 35.17 5.26 12.53
CA SER A 167 36.17 4.73 11.61
C SER A 167 37.10 5.83 11.08
N GLU A 168 38.21 5.44 10.47
CA GLU A 168 39.17 6.37 9.85
C GLU A 168 38.54 7.32 8.83
N LYS A 169 37.45 6.89 8.17
CA LYS A 169 36.73 7.69 7.18
C LYS A 169 35.91 8.83 7.80
N LYS A 170 35.58 8.73 9.10
CA LYS A 170 34.82 9.73 9.89
C LYS A 170 33.70 10.39 9.08
N ARG A 171 32.80 9.59 8.49
CA ARG A 171 31.76 10.12 7.60
C ARG A 171 30.91 11.14 8.35
N LYS A 172 30.75 12.31 7.72
CA LYS A 172 29.93 13.39 8.26
C LYS A 172 28.47 12.93 8.40
N PRO A 173 27.81 13.20 9.55
CA PRO A 173 26.40 12.89 9.71
C PRO A 173 25.53 13.56 8.63
N ALA A 174 24.49 12.87 8.14
CA ALA A 174 23.56 13.36 7.13
C ALA A 174 22.17 12.70 7.26
N TRP A 175 21.12 13.42 6.85
CA TRP A 175 19.78 12.86 6.65
C TRP A 175 19.70 12.23 5.27
N THR A 176 20.13 10.97 5.19
CA THR A 176 20.08 10.18 3.96
C THR A 176 18.71 9.55 3.74
N ASP A 177 17.99 9.25 4.80
CA ASP A 177 16.71 8.54 4.79
C ASP A 177 15.55 9.54 4.86
N ARG A 178 14.79 9.68 3.77
CA ARG A 178 13.84 10.79 3.57
C ARG A 178 12.47 10.29 3.16
N ILE A 179 11.42 11.06 3.48
CA ILE A 179 10.03 10.76 3.10
C ILE A 179 9.40 12.03 2.53
N LEU A 180 9.15 12.00 1.22
CA LEU A 180 8.53 13.06 0.44
C LEU A 180 7.12 12.67 0.03
N TRP A 181 6.25 13.66 -0.16
CA TRP A 181 4.93 13.43 -0.75
C TRP A 181 4.54 14.55 -1.72
N ARG A 182 3.75 14.22 -2.73
CA ARG A 182 3.17 15.20 -3.66
C ARG A 182 1.70 14.91 -3.84
N LEU A 183 0.88 15.95 -3.74
CA LEU A 183 -0.53 15.92 -4.09
C LEU A 183 -0.68 16.54 -5.48
N LYS A 184 -1.53 15.96 -6.34
CA LYS A 184 -1.81 16.53 -7.66
C LYS A 184 -2.28 17.97 -7.54
N ARG A 185 -1.64 18.86 -8.29
CA ARG A 185 -2.08 20.25 -8.41
C ARG A 185 -3.42 20.27 -9.14
N GLN A 186 -4.43 20.86 -8.51
CA GLN A 186 -5.69 21.11 -9.18
C GLN A 186 -5.48 22.17 -10.28
N PRO A 187 -6.14 22.04 -11.44
CA PRO A 187 -6.18 23.12 -12.41
C PRO A 187 -6.72 24.36 -11.70
N GLN A 188 -5.93 25.44 -11.63
CA GLN A 188 -6.49 26.71 -11.19
C GLN A 188 -7.54 27.10 -12.23
N GLY A 189 -8.80 27.15 -11.82
CA GLY A 189 -9.90 27.57 -12.70
C GLY A 189 -9.56 28.93 -13.30
N GLY A 190 -9.49 28.99 -14.63
CA GLY A 190 -9.39 30.26 -15.34
C GLY A 190 -10.61 31.12 -15.05
N PHE A 191 -10.50 32.43 -15.31
CA PHE A 191 -11.53 33.44 -15.03
C PHE A 191 -12.93 33.16 -15.64
N HIS A 192 -13.09 32.11 -16.46
CA HIS A 192 -14.34 31.75 -17.14
C HIS A 192 -14.79 30.30 -16.99
N THR A 193 -14.11 29.46 -16.19
CA THR A 193 -14.59 28.10 -15.88
C THR A 193 -15.15 28.05 -14.46
N PRO A 194 -16.37 27.49 -14.25
CA PRO A 194 -16.91 27.33 -12.90
C PRO A 194 -15.89 26.57 -12.06
N ARG A 195 -15.62 27.07 -10.84
CA ARG A 195 -14.73 26.42 -9.87
C ARG A 195 -15.20 24.97 -9.70
N LEU A 196 -14.50 24.03 -10.33
CA LEU A 196 -14.59 22.63 -9.94
C LEU A 196 -14.31 22.60 -8.43
N SER A 197 -15.21 21.96 -7.68
CA SER A 197 -15.13 21.82 -6.23
C SER A 197 -13.70 21.53 -5.81
N ALA A 198 -13.19 22.25 -4.81
CA ALA A 198 -11.88 22.06 -4.19
C ALA A 198 -11.55 20.55 -4.02
N PRO A 199 -10.26 20.15 -4.00
CA PRO A 199 -9.92 18.74 -3.93
C PRO A 199 -10.65 18.12 -2.74
N HIS A 200 -11.46 17.10 -3.02
CA HIS A 200 -12.00 16.25 -1.97
C HIS A 200 -10.92 15.25 -1.49
N PHE A 201 -9.68 15.69 -1.38
CA PHE A 201 -8.62 14.94 -0.72
C PHE A 201 -7.60 15.89 -0.08
N SER A 202 -7.20 15.59 1.15
CA SER A 202 -6.22 16.35 1.94
C SER A 202 -5.34 15.39 2.71
N LEU A 203 -4.04 15.71 2.79
CA LEU A 203 -3.06 14.89 3.49
C LEU A 203 -2.39 15.71 4.59
N PHE A 204 -2.53 15.27 5.83
CA PHE A 204 -1.96 15.91 6.99
C PHE A 204 -0.85 15.04 7.58
N LEU A 205 0.37 15.58 7.65
CA LEU A 205 1.46 14.92 8.36
C LEU A 205 1.20 14.98 9.87
N ARG A 206 1.10 13.82 10.52
CA ARG A 206 0.91 13.69 11.97
C ARG A 206 2.23 13.52 12.72
N SER A 207 3.17 12.76 12.14
CA SER A 207 4.50 12.55 12.73
C SER A 207 5.54 12.32 11.64
N TYR A 208 6.78 12.75 11.89
CA TYR A 208 7.95 12.45 11.07
C TYR A 208 9.19 12.34 11.97
N VAL A 209 9.67 11.13 12.20
CA VAL A 209 10.65 10.84 13.26
C VAL A 209 11.65 9.75 12.84
N SER A 210 12.81 9.73 13.49
CA SER A 210 13.77 8.62 13.42
C SER A 210 13.80 7.81 14.71
N HIS A 211 14.16 6.53 14.61
CA HIS A 211 14.09 5.57 15.72
C HIS A 211 15.48 5.14 16.19
N MET A 212 16.03 5.88 17.15
CA MET A 212 17.38 5.66 17.72
C MET A 212 17.52 4.36 18.52
N MET A 213 16.41 3.71 18.90
CA MET A 213 16.44 2.44 19.64
C MET A 213 16.95 1.26 18.78
N TYR A 214 16.86 1.36 17.45
CA TYR A 214 17.37 0.34 16.54
C TYR A 214 18.82 0.65 16.16
N SER A 215 19.72 -0.30 16.41
CA SER A 215 21.17 -0.08 16.27
C SER A 215 21.89 -1.10 15.39
N ILE A 216 21.19 -2.10 14.84
CA ILE A 216 21.81 -3.16 14.02
C ILE A 216 22.45 -2.61 12.74
N SER A 217 21.86 -1.55 12.17
CA SER A 217 22.34 -0.86 10.96
C SER A 217 23.17 0.38 11.30
N ASP A 218 23.99 0.82 10.34
CA ASP A 218 24.64 2.14 10.37
C ASP A 218 23.69 3.29 9.98
N HIS A 219 22.44 2.96 9.62
CA HIS A 219 21.31 3.87 9.47
C HIS A 219 20.29 3.72 10.60
N LYS A 220 19.48 4.75 10.83
CA LYS A 220 18.34 4.72 11.77
C LYS A 220 17.02 4.70 11.00
N PRO A 221 16.06 3.81 11.33
CA PRO A 221 14.77 3.80 10.67
C PRO A 221 14.05 5.14 10.78
N VAL A 222 13.36 5.53 9.72
CA VAL A 222 12.57 6.76 9.63
C VAL A 222 11.12 6.40 9.35
N THR A 223 10.19 7.06 10.03
CA THR A 223 8.75 6.87 9.85
C THR A 223 8.05 8.20 9.68
N ALA A 224 7.08 8.24 8.78
CA ALA A 224 6.09 9.31 8.72
C ALA A 224 4.69 8.71 8.85
N THR A 225 3.82 9.36 9.62
CA THR A 225 2.40 9.00 9.72
C THR A 225 1.58 10.14 9.14
N PHE A 226 0.65 9.79 8.25
CA PHE A 226 -0.24 10.74 7.60
C PHE A 226 -1.69 10.42 7.92
N GLU A 227 -2.50 11.47 7.99
CA GLU A 227 -3.95 11.37 7.91
C GLU A 227 -4.39 11.80 6.53
N LEU A 228 -5.01 10.87 5.80
CA LEU A 228 -5.55 11.11 4.47
C LEU A 228 -7.07 11.23 4.58
N GLU A 229 -7.57 12.45 4.45
CA GLU A 229 -9.00 12.71 4.28
C GLU A 229 -9.32 12.67 2.79
N LEU A 230 -10.30 11.87 2.38
CA LEU A 230 -10.78 11.86 1.00
C LEU A 230 -12.29 11.60 0.93
N LYS A 231 -12.95 12.11 -0.12
CA LYS A 231 -14.30 11.69 -0.50
C LYS A 231 -14.17 10.58 -1.55
N PRO A 232 -14.60 9.34 -1.28
CA PRO A 232 -14.45 8.27 -2.25
C PRO A 232 -15.12 8.61 -3.59
N LEU A 233 -14.42 8.37 -4.70
CA LEU A 233 -15.01 8.35 -6.05
C LEU A 233 -15.75 7.03 -6.30
N VAL A 234 -15.34 5.99 -5.58
CA VAL A 234 -15.98 4.68 -5.52
C VAL A 234 -16.40 4.41 -4.07
N SER A 235 -17.70 4.47 -3.80
CA SER A 235 -18.25 4.33 -2.44
C SER A 235 -18.84 2.95 -2.14
N ALA A 236 -19.08 2.13 -3.16
CA ALA A 236 -19.57 0.76 -3.05
C ALA A 236 -18.60 -0.22 -3.72
N PRO A 237 -18.43 -1.44 -3.18
CA PRO A 237 -17.65 -2.47 -3.84
C PRO A 237 -18.33 -2.89 -5.15
N LEU A 238 -17.55 -3.44 -6.09
CA LEU A 238 -18.10 -3.96 -7.36
C LEU A 238 -18.93 -5.23 -7.14
N ILE A 239 -18.61 -5.98 -6.07
CA ILE A 239 -19.33 -7.16 -5.64
C ILE A 239 -19.83 -6.99 -4.21
N THR A 240 -21.11 -7.23 -4.00
CA THR A 240 -21.70 -7.30 -2.65
C THR A 240 -22.03 -8.74 -2.30
N LEU A 241 -21.27 -9.32 -1.37
CA LEU A 241 -21.49 -10.68 -0.86
C LEU A 241 -22.53 -10.67 0.27
N LEU A 242 -23.49 -11.59 0.18
CA LEU A 242 -24.56 -11.77 1.17
C LEU A 242 -24.29 -13.07 1.94
N PRO A 243 -23.71 -12.99 3.15
CA PRO A 243 -23.60 -14.16 4.03
C PRO A 243 -24.92 -14.42 4.81
N GLU A 244 -25.94 -13.59 4.65
CA GLU A 244 -27.22 -13.71 5.37
C GLU A 244 -28.14 -14.67 4.60
N GLY A 245 -28.41 -15.85 5.17
CA GLY A 245 -29.17 -16.92 4.51
C GLY A 245 -28.37 -18.18 4.17
N LEU A 246 -27.17 -18.35 4.73
CA LEU A 246 -26.34 -19.56 4.60
C LEU A 246 -27.13 -20.79 5.07
N CYS A 247 -27.80 -21.47 4.14
CA CYS A 247 -28.23 -22.83 4.35
C CYS A 247 -27.01 -23.73 4.12
N THR A 248 -26.55 -24.39 5.18
CA THR A 248 -25.66 -25.54 5.02
C THR A 248 -26.54 -26.67 4.51
N MET A 249 -26.45 -26.98 3.22
CA MET A 249 -27.04 -28.19 2.65
C MET A 249 -25.95 -29.27 2.72
N GLU A 250 -26.04 -30.14 3.73
CA GLU A 250 -25.07 -31.22 4.03
C GLU A 250 -23.60 -30.77 4.19
N ASN A 251 -22.89 -30.51 3.09
CA ASN A 251 -21.46 -30.15 3.04
C ASN A 251 -21.16 -28.89 2.20
N ASP A 252 -22.20 -28.23 1.67
CA ASP A 252 -22.03 -27.07 0.80
C ASP A 252 -22.63 -25.81 1.43
N LEU A 253 -21.89 -24.71 1.29
CA LEU A 253 -22.29 -23.39 1.75
C LEU A 253 -22.79 -22.58 0.55
N LEU A 254 -24.09 -22.23 0.55
CA LEU A 254 -24.68 -21.40 -0.49
C LEU A 254 -24.29 -19.94 -0.30
N ILE A 255 -23.57 -19.39 -1.27
CA ILE A 255 -23.14 -18.00 -1.29
C ILE A 255 -23.97 -17.25 -2.31
N SER A 256 -24.59 -16.15 -1.89
CA SER A 256 -25.31 -15.24 -2.78
C SER A 256 -24.57 -13.91 -2.90
N TYR A 257 -24.54 -13.32 -4.09
CA TYR A 257 -23.91 -12.01 -4.29
C TYR A 257 -24.57 -11.22 -5.42
N PHE A 258 -24.39 -9.89 -5.35
CA PHE A 258 -24.78 -8.95 -6.39
C PHE A 258 -23.55 -8.39 -7.11
N LEU A 259 -23.70 -8.15 -8.40
CA LEU A 259 -22.74 -7.46 -9.26
C LEU A 259 -23.21 -6.04 -9.53
N THR A 260 -22.28 -5.09 -9.61
CA THR A 260 -22.59 -3.80 -10.25
C THR A 260 -22.78 -3.97 -11.76
N THR A 261 -23.67 -3.17 -12.36
CA THR A 261 -23.76 -3.04 -13.82
C THR A 261 -22.38 -2.79 -14.44
N ASP A 262 -22.08 -3.49 -15.53
CA ASP A 262 -20.81 -3.44 -16.28
C ASP A 262 -19.57 -4.04 -15.58
N PHE A 263 -19.74 -4.86 -14.54
CA PHE A 263 -18.61 -5.60 -13.97
C PHE A 263 -17.99 -6.55 -15.00
N PRO A 264 -16.67 -6.45 -15.28
CA PRO A 264 -16.00 -7.30 -16.27
C PRO A 264 -15.70 -8.68 -15.65
N SER A 265 -16.73 -9.52 -15.55
CA SER A 265 -16.58 -10.87 -14.98
C SER A 265 -15.65 -11.74 -15.83
N SER A 266 -15.00 -12.69 -15.17
CA SER A 266 -14.13 -13.70 -15.76
C SER A 266 -14.57 -15.10 -15.32
N PRO A 267 -14.49 -16.13 -16.18
CA PRO A 267 -14.65 -17.51 -15.73
C PRO A 267 -13.64 -17.91 -14.64
N TRP A 268 -12.50 -17.21 -14.59
CA TRP A 268 -11.44 -17.38 -13.61
C TRP A 268 -11.62 -16.48 -12.37
N ASP A 269 -12.77 -15.83 -12.21
CA ASP A 269 -13.11 -15.18 -10.95
C ASP A 269 -13.43 -16.26 -9.91
N TRP A 270 -13.10 -16.00 -8.64
CA TRP A 270 -13.32 -16.97 -7.58
C TRP A 270 -13.72 -16.31 -6.27
N ILE A 271 -14.45 -17.07 -5.45
CA ILE A 271 -14.81 -16.67 -4.10
C ILE A 271 -14.05 -17.58 -3.13
N GLY A 272 -13.23 -16.97 -2.28
CA GLY A 272 -12.50 -17.66 -1.23
C GLY A 272 -13.19 -17.50 0.12
N LEU A 273 -13.13 -18.55 0.93
CA LEU A 273 -13.53 -18.55 2.33
C LEU A 273 -12.28 -18.46 3.20
N TYR A 274 -12.25 -17.49 4.11
CA TYR A 274 -11.10 -17.17 4.93
C TYR A 274 -11.46 -17.15 6.39
N LYS A 275 -10.51 -17.53 7.24
CA LYS A 275 -10.59 -17.28 8.68
C LYS A 275 -10.33 -15.79 8.95
N VAL A 276 -11.07 -15.19 9.88
CA VAL A 276 -10.78 -13.84 10.36
C VAL A 276 -9.37 -13.80 10.96
N GLY A 277 -8.55 -12.86 10.48
CA GLY A 277 -7.13 -12.78 10.84
C GLY A 277 -6.17 -13.33 9.78
N LEU A 278 -6.66 -13.63 8.56
CA LEU A 278 -5.83 -13.93 7.40
C LEU A 278 -4.69 -12.92 7.20
N ARG A 279 -3.57 -13.35 6.63
CA ARG A 279 -2.38 -12.50 6.39
C ARG A 279 -2.09 -12.31 4.90
N HIS A 280 -2.57 -13.22 4.07
CA HIS A 280 -2.37 -13.23 2.63
C HIS A 280 -3.63 -13.70 1.89
N ILE A 281 -3.82 -13.26 0.64
CA ILE A 281 -4.99 -13.63 -0.18
C ILE A 281 -5.04 -15.13 -0.54
N ASN A 282 -3.91 -15.81 -0.44
CA ASN A 282 -3.81 -17.26 -0.66
C ASN A 282 -3.99 -18.07 0.63
N ASP A 283 -4.29 -17.43 1.76
CA ASP A 283 -4.56 -18.11 3.04
C ASP A 283 -6.04 -18.56 3.15
N TYR A 284 -6.69 -18.86 2.02
CA TYR A 284 -8.07 -19.32 2.02
C TYR A 284 -8.16 -20.75 2.59
N VAL A 285 -9.25 -21.03 3.29
CA VAL A 285 -9.60 -22.36 3.82
C VAL A 285 -10.22 -23.23 2.72
N SER A 286 -11.09 -22.62 1.91
CA SER A 286 -11.73 -23.23 0.74
C SER A 286 -11.97 -22.14 -0.30
N TYR A 287 -12.25 -22.52 -1.54
CA TYR A 287 -12.62 -21.57 -2.59
C TYR A 287 -13.53 -22.21 -3.65
N VAL A 288 -14.18 -21.38 -4.46
CA VAL A 288 -14.99 -21.82 -5.60
C VAL A 288 -14.73 -20.91 -6.81
N TRP A 289 -14.58 -21.49 -7.99
CA TRP A 289 -14.60 -20.75 -9.26
C TRP A 289 -16.04 -20.34 -9.59
N VAL A 290 -16.23 -19.05 -9.84
CA VAL A 290 -17.55 -18.45 -10.08
C VAL A 290 -18.17 -18.98 -11.38
N GLY A 291 -17.37 -19.12 -12.44
CA GLY A 291 -17.86 -19.55 -13.76
C GLY A 291 -18.40 -20.98 -13.80
N ASP A 292 -17.87 -21.87 -12.96
CA ASP A 292 -18.17 -23.31 -13.02
C ASP A 292 -19.35 -23.74 -12.14
N ASN A 293 -19.73 -22.93 -11.15
CA ASN A 293 -20.67 -23.31 -10.07
C ASN A 293 -21.90 -22.40 -9.98
N GLN A 294 -22.28 -21.75 -11.08
CA GLN A 294 -23.41 -20.83 -11.12
C GLN A 294 -24.76 -21.57 -11.17
N VAL A 295 -25.64 -21.37 -10.18
CA VAL A 295 -26.86 -22.20 -10.01
C VAL A 295 -28.17 -21.50 -10.41
N SER A 296 -28.25 -20.17 -10.31
CA SER A 296 -29.46 -19.43 -10.70
C SER A 296 -29.13 -17.98 -11.11
N PHE A 297 -29.99 -17.43 -11.98
CA PHE A 297 -29.96 -16.03 -12.40
C PHE A 297 -31.39 -15.46 -12.25
N SER A 298 -31.61 -14.60 -11.26
CA SER A 298 -32.75 -13.68 -11.25
C SER A 298 -32.21 -12.27 -11.29
N ASP A 299 -32.16 -11.71 -12.50
CA ASP A 299 -31.72 -10.38 -12.98
C ASP A 299 -30.45 -9.72 -12.39
N GLU A 300 -30.05 -9.93 -11.13
CA GLU A 300 -28.81 -9.41 -10.52
C GLU A 300 -28.24 -10.30 -9.38
N LEU A 301 -29.02 -11.26 -8.85
CA LEU A 301 -28.59 -12.14 -7.77
C LEU A 301 -27.96 -13.42 -8.34
N ILE A 302 -26.72 -13.70 -7.97
CA ILE A 302 -26.02 -14.93 -8.37
C ILE A 302 -25.73 -15.79 -7.15
N GLN A 303 -25.87 -17.09 -7.35
CA GLN A 303 -25.65 -18.11 -6.32
C GLN A 303 -24.58 -19.12 -6.76
N VAL A 304 -23.65 -19.41 -5.84
CA VAL A 304 -22.62 -20.45 -5.98
C VAL A 304 -22.50 -21.26 -4.69
N TYR A 305 -22.02 -22.50 -4.79
CA TYR A 305 -21.76 -23.38 -3.64
C TYR A 305 -20.26 -23.52 -3.42
N ILE A 306 -19.82 -23.42 -2.17
CA ILE A 306 -18.46 -23.77 -1.78
C ILE A 306 -18.48 -25.01 -0.89
N ASN A 307 -17.67 -26.00 -1.23
CA ASN A 307 -17.55 -27.20 -0.43
C ASN A 307 -16.76 -26.89 0.85
N ILE A 308 -17.32 -27.28 2.00
CA ILE A 308 -16.76 -27.02 3.32
C ILE A 308 -16.56 -28.29 4.14
N SER A 309 -16.47 -29.45 3.48
CA SER A 309 -16.41 -30.78 4.13
C SER A 309 -15.24 -30.91 5.12
N ASP A 310 -14.12 -30.25 4.83
CA ASP A 310 -12.89 -30.31 5.63
C ASP A 310 -12.79 -29.19 6.68
N ILE A 311 -13.81 -28.34 6.82
CA ILE A 311 -13.79 -27.26 7.81
C ILE A 311 -14.27 -27.81 9.16
N PRO A 312 -13.39 -27.88 10.17
CA PRO A 312 -13.77 -28.38 11.48
C PRO A 312 -14.86 -27.50 12.10
N GLU A 313 -15.75 -28.12 12.88
CA GLU A 313 -16.71 -27.40 13.69
C GLU A 313 -15.96 -26.51 14.69
N THR A 314 -16.02 -25.20 14.45
CA THR A 314 -15.29 -24.21 15.24
C THR A 314 -16.19 -23.04 15.53
N GLU A 315 -15.97 -22.36 16.67
CA GLU A 315 -16.64 -21.10 16.97
C GLU A 315 -16.01 -19.89 16.25
N GLU A 316 -15.09 -20.16 15.32
CA GLU A 316 -14.32 -19.16 14.60
C GLU A 316 -15.22 -18.38 13.64
N GLN A 317 -14.77 -17.14 13.35
CA GLN A 317 -15.43 -16.31 12.36
C GLN A 317 -14.70 -16.40 11.03
N PHE A 318 -15.48 -16.35 9.96
CA PHE A 318 -15.04 -16.43 8.59
C PHE A 318 -15.46 -15.20 7.80
N LEU A 319 -14.79 -15.00 6.66
CA LEU A 319 -15.02 -13.97 5.67
C LEU A 319 -15.07 -14.62 4.29
N LEU A 320 -15.89 -14.09 3.40
CA LEU A 320 -15.86 -14.40 1.98
C LEU A 320 -15.19 -13.24 1.24
N PHE A 321 -14.24 -13.54 0.36
CA PHE A 321 -13.63 -12.56 -0.54
C PHE A 321 -13.92 -12.97 -1.97
N TYR A 322 -14.42 -12.04 -2.78
CA TYR A 322 -14.52 -12.20 -4.22
C TYR A 322 -13.27 -11.63 -4.88
N TYR A 323 -12.51 -12.47 -5.59
CA TYR A 323 -11.34 -12.06 -6.35
C TYR A 323 -11.65 -12.03 -7.85
N SER A 324 -11.42 -10.88 -8.47
CA SER A 324 -11.54 -10.71 -9.91
C SER A 324 -10.20 -11.02 -10.59
N ASN A 325 -10.22 -11.97 -11.52
CA ASN A 325 -9.06 -12.30 -12.34
C ASN A 325 -8.72 -11.17 -13.32
N ASN A 326 -9.73 -10.56 -13.97
CA ASN A 326 -9.50 -9.47 -14.93
C ASN A 326 -8.91 -8.22 -14.27
N LEU A 327 -9.32 -7.92 -13.02
CA LEU A 327 -8.84 -6.76 -12.28
C LEU A 327 -7.67 -7.07 -11.34
N HIS A 328 -7.25 -8.35 -11.24
CA HIS A 328 -6.23 -8.85 -10.32
C HIS A 328 -6.35 -8.29 -8.90
N SER A 329 -7.57 -8.25 -8.36
CA SER A 329 -7.86 -7.62 -7.07
C SER A 329 -9.09 -8.23 -6.39
N VAL A 330 -9.16 -8.05 -5.07
CA VAL A 330 -10.38 -8.33 -4.31
C VAL A 330 -11.37 -7.21 -4.58
N VAL A 331 -12.59 -7.56 -4.96
CA VAL A 331 -13.62 -6.60 -5.41
C VAL A 331 -14.91 -6.66 -4.59
N GLY A 332 -14.99 -7.59 -3.63
CA GLY A 332 -16.06 -7.70 -2.67
C GLY A 332 -15.62 -8.51 -1.45
N ILE A 333 -16.12 -8.12 -0.27
CA ILE A 333 -15.87 -8.82 1.00
C ILE A 333 -17.18 -8.88 1.79
N SER A 334 -17.46 -10.03 2.42
CA SER A 334 -18.62 -10.18 3.32
C SER A 334 -18.36 -9.55 4.70
N LYS A 335 -19.43 -9.33 5.48
CA LYS A 335 -19.26 -9.19 6.94
C LYS A 335 -18.73 -10.50 7.54
N PRO A 336 -18.03 -10.46 8.69
CA PRO A 336 -17.69 -11.67 9.43
C PRO A 336 -18.94 -12.48 9.79
N PHE A 337 -18.89 -13.80 9.62
CA PHE A 337 -19.97 -14.71 9.97
C PHE A 337 -19.41 -15.99 10.62
N LYS A 338 -20.28 -16.77 11.27
CA LYS A 338 -19.95 -18.10 11.77
C LYS A 338 -20.61 -19.14 10.86
N ILE A 339 -19.93 -20.24 10.62
CA ILE A 339 -20.53 -21.41 9.97
C ILE A 339 -21.21 -22.21 11.09
N GLN A 340 -22.51 -22.46 10.97
CA GLN A 340 -23.23 -23.19 12.03
C GLN A 340 -22.77 -24.66 12.08
N PRO A 341 -22.60 -25.23 13.29
CA PRO A 341 -22.35 -26.66 13.45
C PRO A 341 -23.49 -27.49 12.84
N ARG A 342 -23.21 -28.73 12.44
CA ARG A 342 -24.20 -29.62 11.85
C ARG A 342 -25.36 -29.83 12.84
N SER A 343 -26.48 -29.14 12.66
CA SER A 343 -27.72 -29.53 13.33
C SER A 343 -28.23 -30.75 12.58
N PHE A 344 -27.95 -31.96 13.09
CA PHE A 344 -28.71 -33.14 12.71
C PHE A 344 -30.18 -32.79 12.94
N PHE A 345 -31.00 -32.84 11.88
CA PHE A 345 -32.44 -32.87 12.06
C PHE A 345 -32.72 -34.02 13.02
N GLN A 346 -33.18 -33.68 14.22
CA GLN A 346 -33.69 -34.66 15.15
C GLN A 346 -34.91 -35.27 14.46
N GLU A 347 -34.78 -36.50 13.96
CA GLU A 347 -35.92 -37.28 13.50
C GLU A 347 -36.96 -37.27 14.61
N ASP A 348 -38.15 -36.75 14.33
CA ASP A 348 -39.31 -36.90 15.22
C ASP A 348 -39.52 -38.39 15.48
N PRO A 349 -39.37 -38.88 16.73
CA PRO A 349 -39.62 -40.27 17.00
C PRO A 349 -41.12 -40.44 17.24
N LEU A 350 -41.68 -41.42 16.51
CA LEU A 350 -42.79 -42.30 16.89
C LEU A 350 -44.12 -42.08 16.17
N ASP A 351 -44.16 -42.69 14.99
CA ASP A 351 -45.13 -43.76 14.72
C ASP A 351 -45.21 -44.70 15.95
N ALA A 352 -46.25 -44.53 16.77
CA ALA A 352 -46.60 -45.46 17.82
C ALA A 352 -48.06 -45.90 17.64
N ALA A 353 -48.20 -47.02 16.94
CA ALA A 353 -49.16 -48.10 17.15
C ALA A 353 -50.55 -47.73 17.73
N GLN A 354 -51.56 -47.85 16.88
CA GLN A 354 -52.93 -48.17 17.32
C GLN A 354 -52.96 -49.53 18.04
N PRO A 355 -53.64 -49.67 19.19
CA PRO A 355 -54.15 -50.95 19.64
C PRO A 355 -55.58 -51.16 19.15
N GLN A 356 -55.81 -52.30 18.50
CA GLN A 356 -57.14 -52.90 18.36
C GLN A 356 -57.64 -53.33 19.74
N ILE A 357 -58.83 -52.87 20.15
CA ILE A 357 -60.00 -53.70 20.55
C ILE A 357 -61.26 -52.93 20.15
#